data_AF-A0A177LMM5-F1
#
_entry.id   AF-A0A177LMM5-F1
#
_cell.length_a   1.000
_cell.length_b   1.000
_cell.length_c   1.000
_cell.angle_alpha   90.00
_cell.angle_beta   90.00
_cell.angle_gamma   90.00
#
_symmetry.space_group_name_H-M   'P 1'
#
loop_
_entity.id
_entity.type
_entity.pdbx_description
1 polymer ?
#
loop_
_entity_poly.entity_id
_entity_poly.type
_entity_poly.pdbx_seq_one_letter_code
_entity_poly.pdbx_strand_id
1 'polypeptide(L)' 'MKKRHEQKLIILSFGLMILFSAPIVLLFNSERAVFGLPMLYVYIFGVWLLSVVASFIIFKKYDE' A
#
# COMPACT_ATOMS: atom_id res chain seq x y z
N MET A 1 -25.67 -1.08 -5.82
CA MET A 1 -24.29 -0.61 -5.96
C MET A 1 -24.20 0.86 -5.58
N LYS A 2 -23.97 1.18 -4.29
CA LYS A 2 -23.89 2.57 -3.81
C LYS A 2 -22.55 3.15 -4.29
N LYS A 3 -22.56 4.24 -5.06
CA LYS A 3 -21.37 4.91 -5.67
C LYS A 3 -20.20 5.24 -4.70
N ARG A 4 -20.35 5.04 -3.39
CA ARG A 4 -19.32 5.24 -2.34
C ARG A 4 -18.28 4.12 -2.21
N HIS A 5 -18.55 2.90 -2.70
CA HIS A 5 -17.58 1.79 -2.57
C HIS A 5 -16.39 1.97 -3.51
N GLU A 6 -16.68 2.28 -4.78
CA GLU A 6 -15.65 2.50 -5.81
C GLU A 6 -14.78 3.71 -5.50
N GLN A 7 -15.36 4.80 -4.98
CA GLN A 7 -14.59 6.00 -4.63
C GLN A 7 -13.49 5.75 -3.60
N LYS A 8 -13.74 4.90 -2.60
CA LYS A 8 -12.73 4.59 -1.56
C LYS A 8 -11.60 3.71 -2.11
N LEU A 9 -11.94 2.74 -2.96
CA LEU A 9 -10.94 1.89 -3.62
C LEU A 9 -10.12 2.68 -4.64
N ILE A 10 -10.73 3.63 -5.36
CA ILE A 10 -10.01 4.51 -6.28
C ILE A 10 -8.98 5.37 -5.54
N ILE A 11 -9.34 5.97 -4.40
CA ILE A 11 -8.39 6.74 -3.57
C ILE A 11 -7.25 5.85 -3.07
N LEU A 12 -7.55 4.64 -2.62
CA LEU A 12 -6.54 3.66 -2.21
C LEU A 12 -5.58 3.34 -3.36
N SER A 13 -6.10 3.08 -4.56
CA SER A 13 -5.30 2.79 -5.75
C SER A 13 -4.40 3.97 -6.17
N PHE A 14 -4.91 5.20 -6.14
CA PHE A 14 -4.10 6.39 -6.41
C PHE A 14 -3.00 6.58 -5.36
N GLY A 15 -3.31 6.35 -4.08
CA GLY A 15 -2.32 6.38 -3.01
C GLY A 15 -1.21 5.33 -3.21
N LEU A 16 -1.58 4.11 -3.58
CA LEU A 16 -0.62 3.04 -3.88
C LEU A 16 0.21 3.35 -5.13
N MET A 17 -0.38 3.95 -6.16
CA MET A 17 0.35 4.36 -7.36
C MET A 17 1.44 5.38 -7.04
N ILE A 18 1.17 6.32 -6.12
CA ILE A 18 2.16 7.29 -5.65
C ILE A 18 3.24 6.60 -4.80
N LEU A 19 2.84 5.73 -3.85
CA LEU A 19 3.77 5.02 -2.97
C LEU A 19 4.71 4.07 -3.73
N PHE A 20 4.22 3.39 -4.76
CA PHE A 20 5.02 2.52 -5.63
C PHE A 20 5.70 3.27 -6.79
N SER A 21 5.59 4.59 -6.84
CA SER A 21 6.31 5.37 -7.86
C SER A 21 7.81 5.30 -7.63
N ALA A 22 8.58 5.27 -8.72
CA ALA A 22 10.04 5.26 -8.70
C ALA A 22 10.66 6.31 -7.75
N PRO A 23 10.25 7.61 -7.75
CA PRO A 23 10.85 8.60 -6.86
C PRO A 23 10.66 8.25 -5.37
N ILE A 24 9.52 7.70 -4.96
CA ILE A 24 9.29 7.31 -3.56
C ILE A 24 10.08 6.05 -3.21
N VAL A 25 10.04 5.03 -4.07
CA VAL A 25 10.76 3.77 -3.83
C VAL A 25 12.27 4.02 -3.72
N LEU A 26 12.81 4.93 -4.54
CA LEU A 26 14.23 5.30 -4.52
C LEU A 26 14.67 5.97 -3.21
N LEU A 27 13.77 6.61 -2.45
CA LEU A 27 14.08 7.15 -1.12
C LEU A 27 14.49 6.05 -0.13
N PHE A 28 13.99 4.83 -0.34
CA PHE A 28 14.28 3.67 0.49
C PHE A 28 15.37 2.77 -0.12
N ASN A 29 15.85 3.09 -1.33
CA ASN A 29 16.98 2.42 -1.98
C ASN A 29 18.31 2.88 -1.37
N SER A 30 18.50 2.56 -0.10
CA SER A 30 19.72 2.83 0.66
C SER A 30 20.32 1.53 1.19
N GLU A 31 21.61 1.52 1.48
CA GLU A 31 22.33 0.35 2.03
C GLU A 31 21.90 0.00 3.47
N ARG A 32 20.93 0.72 4.04
CA ARG A 32 20.38 0.40 5.35
C ARG A 32 19.68 -0.95 5.29
N ALA A 33 20.12 -1.86 6.15
CA ALA A 33 19.50 -3.15 6.36
C ALA A 33 18.70 -3.15 7.67
N VAL A 34 17.53 -3.77 7.64
CA VAL A 34 16.67 -4.03 8.81
C VAL A 34 16.55 -5.55 8.94
N PHE A 35 16.97 -6.10 10.08
CA PHE A 35 17.07 -7.56 10.29
C PHE A 35 17.88 -8.30 9.20
N GLY A 36 18.87 -7.64 8.59
CA GLY A 36 19.67 -8.21 7.49
C GLY A 36 19.03 -8.12 6.10
N LEU A 37 17.82 -7.58 5.99
CA LEU A 37 17.15 -7.33 4.71
C LEU A 37 17.30 -5.86 4.29
N PRO A 38 17.52 -5.56 3.00
CA PRO A 38 17.51 -4.18 2.52
C PRO A 38 16.22 -3.44 2.88
N MET A 39 16.33 -2.18 3.31
CA MET A 39 15.21 -1.31 3.69
C MET A 39 14.13 -1.24 2.61
N LEU A 40 14.53 -1.27 1.34
CA LEU A 40 13.64 -1.27 0.19
C LEU A 40 12.63 -2.43 0.21
N TYR A 41 13.05 -3.64 0.57
CA TYR A 41 12.14 -4.78 0.66
C TYR A 41 11.14 -4.60 1.80
N VAL A 42 11.61 -4.15 2.97
CA VAL A 42 10.73 -3.88 4.12
C VAL A 42 9.66 -2.85 3.75
N TYR A 43 10.03 -1.81 3.01
CA TYR A 43 9.08 -0.82 2.51
C TYR A 43 8.04 -1.43 1.56
N ILE A 44 8.49 -2.14 0.51
CA ILE A 44 7.58 -2.73 -0.50
C ILE A 44 6.60 -3.70 0.16
N PHE A 45 7.09 -4.62 0.99
CA PHE A 45 6.25 -5.59 1.68
C PHE A 45 5.31 -4.94 2.70
N GLY A 46 5.77 -3.88 3.38
CA GLY A 46 4.94 -3.12 4.32
C GLY A 46 3.79 -2.38 3.63
N VAL A 47 4.06 -1.66 2.55
CA VAL A 47 3.03 -0.98 1.75
C VAL A 47 2.06 -1.98 1.13
N TRP A 48 2.57 -3.12 0.65
CA TRP A 48 1.74 -4.19 0.11
C TRP A 48 0.80 -4.79 1.17
N LEU A 49 1.31 -5.12 2.36
CA LEU A 49 0.46 -5.60 3.46
C LEU A 49 -0.60 -4.58 3.87
N LEU A 50 -0.24 -3.30 3.96
CA LEU A 50 -1.20 -2.22 4.24
C LEU A 50 -2.30 -2.15 3.18
N SER A 51 -1.97 -2.34 1.90
CA SER A 51 -2.94 -2.39 0.81
C SER A 51 -3.93 -3.55 0.97
N VAL A 52 -3.42 -4.76 1.27
CA VAL A 52 -4.25 -5.95 1.47
C VAL A 52 -5.18 -5.75 2.67
N VAL A 53 -4.65 -5.25 3.80
CA VAL A 53 -5.43 -4.99 5.02
C VAL A 53 -6.48 -3.91 4.77
N ALA A 54 -6.12 -2.81 4.12
CA ALA A 54 -7.06 -1.74 3.78
C ALA A 54 -8.20 -2.26 2.88
N SER A 55 -7.87 -3.07 1.87
CA SER A 55 -8.85 -3.71 1.01
C SER A 55 -9.76 -4.64 1.80
N PHE A 56 -9.20 -5.49 2.67
CA PHE A 56 -9.95 -6.40 3.52
C PHE A 56 -10.92 -5.66 4.46
N ILE A 57 -10.48 -4.57 5.09
CA ILE A 57 -11.34 -3.72 5.94
C ILE A 57 -12.48 -3.10 5.13
N ILE A 58 -12.19 -2.63 3.92
CA ILE A 58 -13.20 -2.07 3.03
C ILE A 58 -14.24 -3.15 2.69
N PHE A 59 -13.82 -4.34 2.29
CA PHE A 59 -14.73 -5.45 1.99
C PHE A 59 -15.57 -5.86 3.21
N LYS A 60 -14.94 -6.13 4.36
CA LYS A 60 -15.62 -6.57 5.57
C LYS A 60 -16.67 -5.56 6.07
N LYS A 61 -16.39 -4.26 5.95
CA LYS A 61 -17.30 -3.19 6.37
C LYS A 61 -18.55 -3.04 5.48
N TYR A 62 -18.58 -3.72 4.33
CA TYR A 62 -19.67 -3.60 3.36
C TYR A 62 -20.41 -4.92 3.11
N ASP A 63 -19.98 -6.00 3.76
CA ASP A 63 -20.68 -7.31 3.77
C ASP A 63 -21.71 -7.41 4.92
N GLU A 64 -21.88 -6.33 5.70
CA GLU A 64 -23.02 -6.01 6.57
C GLU A 64 -23.87 -4.88 5.97
#